data_AF-A0A1C6H808-F1
#
_entry.id   AF-A0A1C6H808-F1
#
_cell.length_a   1.000
_cell.length_b   1.000
_cell.length_c   1.000
_cell.angle_alpha   90.00
_cell.angle_beta   90.00
_cell.angle_gamma   90.00
#
_symmetry.space_group_name_H-M   'P 1'
#
loop_
_entity.id
_entity.type
_entity.pdbx_description
1 polymer ?
#
loop_
_entity_poly.entity_id
_entity_poly.type
_entity_poly.pdbx_seq_one_letter_code
_entity_poly.pdbx_strand_id
1 'polypeptide(L)'
;MKLEQSKNKKIINLVLLVSYIAILLIGFPISISKGGIAPYIMIFIAIIGVILLIGLYSKINSFCCPECKTVFKVSFIKYFLSPNDPKGKILECPNCGYKGLVKVVYSEQS
;
A
#
# COMPACT_ATOMS: atom_id res chain seq x y z
N MET A 1 -11.99 -21.56 -6.18
CA MET A 1 -12.45 -20.38 -5.40
C MET A 1 -11.31 -19.66 -4.65
N LYS A 2 -10.46 -20.32 -3.83
CA LYS A 2 -9.36 -19.68 -3.06
C LYS A 2 -8.24 -18.99 -3.87
N LEU A 3 -7.91 -19.50 -5.07
CA LEU A 3 -6.94 -18.87 -5.98
C LEU A 3 -7.42 -17.53 -6.53
N GLU A 4 -8.73 -17.40 -6.76
CA GLU A 4 -9.36 -16.23 -7.38
C GLU A 4 -9.33 -15.01 -6.47
N GLN A 5 -9.51 -15.19 -5.16
CA GLN A 5 -9.51 -14.13 -4.16
C GLN A 5 -8.12 -13.49 -3.97
N SER A 6 -7.06 -14.30 -3.96
CA SER A 6 -5.69 -13.80 -3.96
C SER A 6 -5.32 -13.05 -5.25
N LYS A 7 -5.83 -13.53 -6.40
CA LYS A 7 -5.63 -12.92 -7.71
C LYS A 7 -6.36 -11.57 -7.81
N ASN A 8 -7.58 -11.48 -7.30
CA ASN A 8 -8.38 -10.26 -7.26
C ASN A 8 -7.72 -9.16 -6.43
N LYS A 9 -7.17 -9.48 -5.24
CA LYS A 9 -6.44 -8.49 -4.42
C LYS A 9 -5.17 -7.99 -5.10
N LYS A 10 -4.43 -8.86 -5.81
CA LYS A 10 -3.28 -8.45 -6.63
C LYS A 10 -3.69 -7.54 -7.78
N ILE A 11 -4.77 -7.87 -8.49
CA ILE A 11 -5.31 -7.05 -9.58
C ILE A 11 -5.76 -5.70 -9.03
N ILE A 12 -6.48 -5.64 -7.91
CA ILE A 12 -6.92 -4.38 -7.30
C ILE A 12 -5.72 -3.51 -6.93
N ASN A 13 -4.70 -4.06 -6.27
CA ASN A 13 -3.49 -3.31 -5.91
C ASN A 13 -2.74 -2.80 -7.16
N LEU A 14 -2.68 -3.62 -8.22
CA LEU A 14 -2.07 -3.23 -9.49
C LEU A 14 -2.86 -2.11 -10.17
N VAL A 15 -4.20 -2.22 -10.24
CA VAL A 15 -5.09 -1.22 -10.83
C VAL A 15 -4.99 0.11 -10.10
N LEU A 16 -4.99 0.09 -8.76
CA LEU A 16 -4.81 1.30 -7.94
C LEU A 16 -3.46 1.97 -8.21
N LEU A 17 -2.38 1.20 -8.31
CA LEU A 17 -1.04 1.71 -8.59
C LEU A 17 -0.92 2.28 -10.01
N VAL A 18 -1.40 1.56 -11.02
CA VAL A 18 -1.38 2.02 -12.42
C VAL A 18 -2.26 3.26 -12.60
N SER A 19 -3.44 3.29 -11.98
CA SER A 19 -4.33 4.46 -11.99
C SER A 19 -3.65 5.69 -11.39
N TYR A 20 -2.98 5.54 -10.24
CA TYR A 20 -2.23 6.62 -9.61
C TYR A 20 -1.11 7.15 -10.52
N ILE A 21 -0.31 6.26 -11.12
CA ILE A 21 0.77 6.65 -12.05
C ILE A 21 0.20 7.37 -13.28
N ALA A 22 -0.91 6.90 -13.83
CA ALA A 22 -1.55 7.55 -14.98
C ALA A 22 -2.02 8.98 -14.65
N ILE A 23 -2.58 9.20 -13.46
CA ILE A 23 -2.96 10.54 -12.97
C ILE A 23 -1.74 11.46 -12.89
N LEU A 24 -0.59 10.97 -12.41
CA LEU A 24 0.62 11.77 -12.37
C LEU A 24 1.15 12.11 -13.76
N LEU A 25 1.25 11.12 -14.64
CA LEU A 25 1.79 11.27 -15.99
C LEU A 25 0.95 12.23 -16.85
N ILE A 26 -0.37 12.24 -16.67
CA ILE A 26 -1.28 13.12 -17.40
C ILE A 26 -1.39 14.48 -16.70
N GLY A 27 -1.51 14.49 -15.37
CA GLY A 27 -1.78 15.69 -14.60
C GLY A 27 -0.59 16.64 -14.50
N PHE A 28 0.64 16.14 -14.38
CA PHE A 28 1.82 17.01 -14.30
C PHE A 28 2.03 17.85 -15.57
N PRO A 29 2.05 17.27 -16.79
CA PRO A 29 2.18 18.06 -18.02
C PRO A 29 1.10 19.13 -18.18
N ILE A 30 -0.16 18.80 -17.85
CA ILE A 30 -1.28 19.74 -17.92
C ILE A 30 -1.08 20.90 -16.94
N SER A 31 -0.63 20.60 -15.72
CA SER A 31 -0.41 21.64 -14.71
C SER A 31 0.77 22.56 -15.03
N ILE A 32 1.85 22.00 -15.58
CA ILE A 32 3.02 22.78 -16.02
C ILE A 32 2.62 23.67 -17.20
N SER A 33 1.85 23.13 -18.16
CA SER A 33 1.36 23.91 -19.31
C SER A 33 0.43 25.06 -18.90
N LYS A 34 -0.38 24.89 -17.84
CA LYS A 34 -1.21 25.97 -17.28
C LYS A 34 -0.42 27.01 -16.48
N GLY A 35 0.68 26.61 -15.83
CA GLY A 35 1.49 27.49 -15.00
C GLY A 35 0.77 28.02 -13.75
N GLY A 36 1.33 29.08 -13.15
CA GLY A 36 0.75 29.73 -11.97
C GLY A 36 0.68 28.81 -10.74
N ILE A 37 -0.49 28.74 -10.10
CA ILE A 37 -0.73 27.91 -8.90
C ILE A 37 -0.94 26.42 -9.24
N ALA A 38 -1.24 26.10 -10.50
CA ALA A 38 -1.60 24.74 -10.94
C ALA A 38 -0.59 23.64 -10.57
N PRO A 39 0.74 23.80 -10.74
CA PRO A 39 1.71 22.76 -10.35
C PRO A 39 1.72 22.51 -8.84
N TYR A 40 1.51 23.53 -8.01
CA TYR A 40 1.42 23.37 -6.55
C TYR A 40 0.18 22.58 -6.14
N ILE A 41 -0.96 22.85 -6.78
CA ILE A 41 -2.20 22.08 -6.57
C ILE A 41 -1.98 20.61 -6.97
N MET A 42 -1.30 20.34 -8.10
CA MET A 42 -1.00 18.98 -8.51
C MET A 42 -0.07 18.24 -7.54
N ILE A 43 0.94 18.92 -6.98
CA ILE A 43 1.79 18.34 -5.94
C ILE A 43 0.95 17.96 -4.71
N PHE A 44 0.03 18.83 -4.29
CA PHE A 44 -0.86 18.54 -3.17
C PHE A 44 -1.77 17.33 -3.44
N ILE A 45 -2.35 17.24 -4.64
CA ILE A 45 -3.15 16.09 -5.08
C ILE A 45 -2.30 14.81 -5.10
N ALA A 46 -1.05 14.88 -5.58
CA ALA A 46 -0.14 13.74 -5.60
C ALA A 46 0.14 13.21 -4.19
N ILE A 47 0.43 14.10 -3.23
CA ILE A 47 0.66 13.72 -1.83
C ILE A 47 -0.56 13.01 -1.23
N ILE A 48 -1.76 13.59 -1.41
CA ILE A 48 -3.01 12.97 -0.94
C ILE A 48 -3.23 11.60 -1.61
N GLY A 49 -2.95 11.51 -2.92
CA GLY A 49 -3.07 10.28 -3.69
C GLY A 49 -2.18 9.15 -3.15
N VAL A 50 -0.92 9.44 -2.82
CA VAL A 50 -0.02 8.45 -2.17
C VAL A 50 -0.58 7.98 -0.83
N ILE A 51 -1.06 8.91 0.00
CA ILE A 51 -1.59 8.59 1.33
C ILE A 51 -2.81 7.66 1.20
N LEU A 52 -3.73 7.98 0.29
CA LEU A 52 -4.90 7.14 0.02
C LEU A 52 -4.52 5.77 -0.55
N LEU A 53 -3.59 5.72 -1.51
CA LEU A 53 -3.13 4.49 -2.14
C LEU A 53 -2.57 3.51 -1.10
N ILE A 54 -1.67 3.98 -0.26
CA ILE A 54 -1.05 3.16 0.78
C ILE A 54 -2.09 2.81 1.88
N GLY A 55 -3.03 3.70 2.18
CA GLY A 55 -4.13 3.45 3.11
C GLY A 55 -5.01 2.29 2.65
N LEU A 56 -5.46 2.34 1.40
CA LEU A 56 -6.22 1.27 0.76
C LEU A 56 -5.42 -0.04 0.70
N TYR A 57 -4.14 0.04 0.32
CA TYR A 57 -3.25 -1.12 0.29
C TYR A 57 -3.13 -1.80 1.66
N SER A 58 -2.94 -1.01 2.72
CA SER A 58 -2.83 -1.53 4.10
C SER A 58 -4.13 -2.16 4.61
N LYS A 59 -5.30 -1.70 4.12
CA LYS A 59 -6.61 -2.25 4.50
C LYS A 59 -6.92 -3.58 3.81
N ILE A 60 -6.44 -3.76 2.58
CA ILE A 60 -6.66 -4.94 1.74
C ILE A 60 -5.73 -6.09 2.13
N ASN A 61 -4.49 -5.78 2.51
CA ASN A 61 -3.45 -6.75 2.78
C ASN A 61 -3.31 -7.05 4.29
N SER A 62 -3.15 -8.32 4.63
CA SER A 62 -2.85 -8.77 5.99
C SER A 62 -1.45 -9.37 6.04
N PHE A 63 -0.92 -9.54 7.24
CA PHE A 63 0.44 -10.01 7.46
C PHE A 63 0.40 -11.17 8.45
N CYS A 64 1.22 -12.20 8.23
CA CYS A 64 1.29 -13.35 9.12
C CYS A 64 2.68 -13.42 9.76
N CYS A 65 2.71 -13.43 11.10
CA CYS A 65 3.96 -13.56 11.84
C CYS A 65 4.57 -14.96 11.64
N PRO A 66 5.88 -15.09 11.37
CA PRO A 66 6.53 -16.39 11.23
C PRO A 66 6.61 -17.18 12.55
N GLU A 67 6.72 -16.49 13.69
CA GLU A 67 6.86 -17.10 15.03
C GLU A 67 5.51 -17.62 15.55
N CYS A 68 4.55 -16.73 15.76
CA CYS A 68 3.28 -17.08 16.41
C CYS A 68 2.13 -17.36 15.43
N LYS A 69 2.39 -17.26 14.11
CA LYS A 69 1.40 -17.48 13.02
C LYS A 69 0.15 -16.59 13.10
N THR A 70 0.16 -15.56 13.94
CA THR A 70 -0.95 -14.62 14.08
C THR A 70 -1.06 -13.78 12.80
N VAL A 71 -2.26 -13.72 12.24
CA VAL A 71 -2.60 -12.82 11.13
C VAL A 71 -3.06 -11.50 11.71
N PHE A 72 -2.39 -10.41 11.33
CA PHE A 72 -2.72 -9.07 11.79
C PHE A 72 -2.76 -8.09 10.62
N LYS A 73 -3.54 -7.02 10.79
CA LYS A 73 -3.55 -5.86 9.89
C LYS A 73 -2.66 -4.78 10.49
N VAL A 74 -1.84 -4.17 9.65
CA VAL A 74 -0.98 -3.05 10.07
C VAL A 74 -1.69 -1.74 9.75
N SER A 75 -1.57 -0.75 10.63
CA SER A 75 -2.03 0.59 10.32
C SER A 75 -1.18 1.22 9.22
N PHE A 76 -1.79 2.11 8.44
CA PHE A 76 -1.15 2.88 7.37
C PHE A 76 0.20 3.49 7.81
N ILE A 77 0.24 4.12 8.98
CA ILE A 77 1.43 4.82 9.50
C ILE A 77 2.56 3.82 9.76
N LYS A 78 2.25 2.73 10.47
CA LYS A 78 3.24 1.67 10.77
C LYS A 78 3.73 0.99 9.50
N TYR A 79 2.85 0.81 8.51
CA TYR A 79 3.26 0.30 7.21
C TYR A 79 4.19 1.32 6.52
N PHE A 80 3.85 2.60 6.43
CA PHE A 80 4.66 3.59 5.72
C PHE A 80 6.06 3.78 6.32
N LEU A 81 6.18 3.84 7.64
CA LEU A 81 7.48 3.99 8.33
C LEU A 81 8.31 2.69 8.39
N SER A 82 7.71 1.55 8.08
CA SER A 82 8.42 0.27 8.08
C SER A 82 9.41 0.21 6.92
N PRO A 83 10.67 -0.21 7.17
CA PRO A 83 11.63 -0.49 6.11
C PRO A 83 11.07 -1.49 5.08
N ASN A 84 11.27 -1.21 3.79
CA ASN A 84 10.93 -2.11 2.70
C ASN A 84 12.08 -3.10 2.47
N ASP A 85 11.77 -4.39 2.39
CA ASP A 85 12.71 -5.44 1.98
C ASP A 85 12.13 -6.18 0.76
N PRO A 86 12.93 -6.59 -0.23
CA PRO A 86 12.43 -7.35 -1.39
C PRO A 86 11.73 -8.67 -1.00
N LYS A 87 12.02 -9.25 0.16
CA LYS A 87 11.41 -10.51 0.64
C LYS A 87 10.14 -10.29 1.47
N GLY A 88 9.84 -9.06 1.89
CA GLY A 88 8.72 -8.76 2.78
C GLY A 88 8.83 -7.40 3.47
N LYS A 89 8.17 -7.23 4.62
CA LYS A 89 8.25 -5.97 5.37
C LYS A 89 8.72 -6.20 6.79
N ILE A 90 9.59 -5.31 7.29
CA ILE A 90 10.11 -5.42 8.66
C ILE A 90 9.09 -4.85 9.64
N LEU A 91 8.25 -5.72 10.18
CA LEU A 91 7.14 -5.33 11.05
C LEU A 91 7.29 -5.97 12.42
N GLU A 92 6.78 -5.27 13.43
CA GLU A 92 6.64 -5.78 14.78
C GLU A 92 5.27 -6.45 14.94
N CYS A 93 5.26 -7.71 15.36
CA CYS A 93 4.04 -8.46 15.61
C CYS A 93 3.37 -7.97 16.91
N PRO A 94 2.09 -7.56 16.88
CA PRO A 94 1.40 -7.07 18.08
C PRO A 94 1.08 -8.17 19.10
N ASN A 95 1.19 -9.45 18.73
CA ASN A 95 0.85 -10.57 19.61
C ASN A 95 2.07 -11.13 20.36
N CYS A 96 3.21 -11.31 19.69
CA CYS A 96 4.42 -11.89 20.29
C CYS A 96 5.62 -10.95 20.37
N GLY A 97 5.52 -9.72 19.84
CA GLY A 97 6.63 -8.76 19.84
C GLY A 97 7.76 -9.05 18.84
N TYR A 98 7.63 -10.11 18.01
CA TYR A 98 8.62 -10.41 16.98
C TYR A 98 8.77 -9.22 16.02
N LYS A 99 10.00 -8.68 15.92
CA LYS A 99 10.36 -7.60 15.00
C LYS A 99 11.28 -8.13 13.93
N GLY A 100 10.77 -8.27 12.72
CA GLY A 100 11.55 -8.85 11.64
C GLY A 100 10.75 -8.95 10.37
N LEU A 101 11.24 -9.75 9.44
CA LEU A 101 10.68 -9.85 8.11
C LEU A 101 9.37 -10.65 8.15
N VAL A 102 8.27 -9.97 7.81
CA VAL A 102 6.92 -10.54 7.80
C VAL A 102 6.43 -10.64 6.35
N LYS A 103 5.88 -11.80 5.98
CA LYS A 103 5.32 -12.02 4.65
C LYS A 103 3.89 -11.48 4.58
N VAL A 104 3.57 -10.85 3.45
CA VAL A 104 2.18 -10.48 3.12
C VAL A 104 1.38 -11.75 2.94
N VAL A 105 0.29 -11.87 3.68
CA VAL A 105 -0.69 -12.95 3.53
C VAL A 105 -2.02 -12.31 3.15
N TYR A 106 -2.59 -12.75 2.03
CA TYR A 106 -3.93 -12.36 1.65
C TYR A 106 -4.89 -13.05 2.63
N SER A 107 -5.24 -12.40 3.74
CA SER A 107 -6.20 -12.99 4.68
C SER A 107 -7.52 -13.23 3.96
N GLU A 108 -7.96 -14.47 3.92
CA GLU A 108 -9.38 -14.76 4.08
C GLU A 108 -9.59 -15.04 5.56
N GLN A 109 -10.41 -14.19 6.18
CA GLN A 109 -11.04 -14.49 7.46
C GLN A 109 -11.93 -15.72 7.23
N SER A 110 -11.91 -16.62 8.20
CA SER A 110 -12.73 -17.83 8.32
C SER A 110 -14.13 -17.70 7.73
#